data_AF-A0A392SLY2-F1
#
_entry.id   AF-A0A392SLY2-F1
#
_cell.length_a   1.000
_cell.length_b   1.000
_cell.length_c   1.000
_cell.angle_alpha   90.00
_cell.angle_beta   90.00
_cell.angle_gamma   90.00
#
_symmetry.space_group_name_H-M   'P 1'
#
loop_
_entity.id
_entity.type
_entity.pdbx_description
1 polymer ?
#
loop_
_entity_poly.entity_id
_entity_poly.type
_entity_poly.pdbx_seq_one_letter_code
_entity_poly.pdbx_strand_id
1 'polypeptide(L)' 'MNEAQSPLECYNLTKKPLKKLAEKVSLDAKVKQVQEVCDFCQKDHPNGHCIPEGTSEEAK' A
#
# COMPACT_ATOMS: atom_id res chain seq x y z
N MET A 1 -8.13 -43.25 2.08
CA MET A 1 -8.74 -42.62 3.26
C MET A 1 -8.26 -41.19 3.27
N ASN A 2 -9.05 -40.28 2.74
CA ASN A 2 -8.68 -38.86 2.68
C ASN A 2 -8.98 -38.33 4.08
N GLU A 3 -7.94 -38.11 4.89
CA GLU A 3 -8.09 -37.54 6.22
C GLU A 3 -8.95 -36.28 6.10
N ALA A 4 -10.03 -36.22 6.89
CA ALA A 4 -10.87 -35.04 6.96
C ALA A 4 -10.02 -33.92 7.57
N GLN A 5 -9.36 -33.15 6.72
CA GLN A 5 -8.61 -31.97 7.11
C GLN A 5 -9.60 -31.05 7.82
N SER A 6 -9.38 -30.86 9.12
CA SER A 6 -10.31 -30.16 10.00
C SER A 6 -10.71 -28.82 9.36
N PRO A 7 -12.00 -28.43 9.37
CA PRO A 7 -12.46 -27.15 8.81
C PRO A 7 -11.68 -25.94 9.35
N LEU A 8 -11.16 -26.04 10.58
CA LEU A 8 -10.32 -25.02 11.21
C LEU A 8 -8.95 -24.89 10.52
N GLU A 9 -8.35 -26.00 10.10
CA GLU A 9 -7.08 -26.01 9.38
C GLU A 9 -7.24 -25.36 8.00
N CYS A 10 -8.31 -25.69 7.27
CA CYS A 10 -8.64 -25.05 5.99
C CYS A 10 -8.90 -23.54 6.13
N TYR A 11 -9.57 -23.12 7.21
CA TYR A 11 -9.79 -21.71 7.53
C TYR A 11 -8.48 -20.96 7.85
N ASN A 12 -7.59 -21.56 8.63
CA ASN A 12 -6.31 -20.94 8.97
C ASN A 12 -5.38 -20.85 7.75
N LEU A 13 -5.38 -21.89 6.90
CA LEU A 13 -4.60 -21.95 5.66
C LEU A 13 -5.00 -20.84 4.67
N THR A 14 -6.28 -20.45 4.65
CA THR A 14 -6.81 -19.39 3.78
C THR A 14 -6.71 -18.00 4.41
N LYS A 15 -6.83 -17.87 5.72
CA LYS A 15 -6.73 -16.58 6.43
C LYS A 15 -5.34 -15.95 6.34
N LYS A 16 -4.27 -16.75 6.44
CA LYS A 16 -2.88 -16.27 6.37
C LYS A 16 -2.52 -15.60 5.02
N PRO A 17 -2.79 -16.21 3.85
CA PRO A 17 -2.53 -15.57 2.56
C PRO A 17 -3.45 -14.36 2.31
N LEU A 18 -4.70 -14.38 2.79
CA LEU A 18 -5.60 -13.23 2.67
C LEU A 18 -5.10 -12.00 3.45
N LYS A 19 -4.57 -12.18 4.66
CA LYS A 19 -3.94 -11.08 5.42
C LYS A 19 -2.75 -10.49 4.68
N LYS A 20 -1.84 -11.35 4.18
CA LYS A 20 -0.69 -10.92 3.40
C LYS A 20 -1.09 -10.17 2.13
N LEU A 21 -2.17 -10.59 1.46
CA LEU A 21 -2.70 -9.91 0.28
C LEU A 21 -3.24 -8.52 0.64
N ALA A 22 -3.99 -8.41 1.73
CA ALA A 22 -4.51 -7.12 2.21
C ALA A 22 -3.38 -6.15 2.60
N GLU A 23 -2.35 -6.64 3.30
CA GLU A 23 -1.15 -5.85 3.61
C GLU A 23 -0.42 -5.40 2.34
N LYS A 24 -0.26 -6.29 1.36
CA LYS A 24 0.36 -5.95 0.07
C LYS A 24 -0.43 -4.88 -0.68
N VAL A 25 -1.75 -4.99 -0.75
CA VAL A 25 -2.61 -3.98 -1.41
C VAL A 25 -2.48 -2.61 -0.73
N SER A 26 -2.44 -2.58 0.60
CA SER A 26 -2.23 -1.34 1.35
C SER A 26 -0.85 -0.73 1.08
N LEU A 27 0.20 -1.55 1.02
CA LEU A 27 1.55 -1.08 0.69
C LEU A 27 1.64 -0.59 -0.75
N ASP A 28 1.02 -1.28 -1.71
CA ASP A 28 1.01 -0.88 -3.12
C ASP A 28 0.36 0.50 -3.31
N ALA A 29 -0.75 0.76 -2.62
CA ALA A 29 -1.39 2.08 -2.63
C ALA A 29 -0.49 3.19 -2.07
N LYS A 30 0.26 2.90 -0.99
CA LYS A 30 1.23 3.85 -0.41
C LYS A 30 2.42 4.08 -1.33
N VAL A 31 2.95 3.02 -1.94
CA VAL A 31 4.05 3.11 -2.91
C VAL A 31 3.63 3.96 -4.09
N LYS A 32 2.41 3.79 -4.60
CA LYS A 32 1.87 4.61 -5.68
C LYS A 32 1.80 6.09 -5.29
N GLN A 33 1.27 6.39 -4.10
CA GLN A 33 1.21 7.77 -3.60
C GLN A 33 2.61 8.39 -3.49
N VAL A 34 3.59 7.67 -2.95
CA VAL A 34 4.98 8.14 -2.85
C VAL A 34 5.57 8.35 -4.24
N GLN A 35 5.34 7.43 -5.18
CA GLN A 35 5.83 7.56 -6.55
C GLN A 35 5.26 8.81 -7.23
N GLU A 36 3.96 9.08 -7.10
CA GLU A 36 3.33 10.29 -7.66
C GLU A 36 3.97 11.58 -7.11
N VAL A 37 4.30 11.60 -5.81
CA VAL A 37 5.01 12.73 -5.18
C VAL A 37 6.46 12.83 -5.68
N CYS A 38 7.17 11.71 -5.81
CA CYS A 38 8.53 11.69 -6.34
C CYS A 38 8.59 12.17 -7.79
N ASP A 39 7.70 11.67 -8.64
CA ASP A 39 7.58 12.08 -10.04
C ASP A 39 7.26 13.57 -10.16
N PHE A 40 6.43 14.09 -9.25
CA PHE A 40 6.13 15.52 -9.17
C PHE A 40 7.37 16.34 -8.80
N CYS A 41 8.16 15.94 -7.79
CA CYS A 41 9.37 16.67 -7.42
C CYS A 41 10.51 16.55 -8.43
N GLN A 42 10.56 15.48 -9.22
CA GLN A 42 11.57 15.31 -10.28
C GLN A 42 11.32 16.19 -11.51
N LYS A 43 10.10 16.71 -11.69
CA LYS A 43 9.81 17.66 -12.76
C LYS A 43 10.58 18.96 -12.52
N ASP A 44 11.09 19.57 -13.59
CA ASP A 44 11.77 20.86 -13.52
C ASP A 44 10.73 21.95 -13.22
N HIS A 45 10.77 22.48 -11.99
CA HIS A 45 9.85 23.54 -11.57
C HIS A 45 10.50 24.89 -11.85
N PRO A 46 9.89 25.77 -12.68
CA PRO A 46 10.47 27.06 -13.04
C PRO A 46 10.68 28.00 -11.84
N ASN A 47 9.98 27.75 -10.72
CA ASN A 47 10.13 28.46 -9.45
C ASN A 47 10.89 27.65 -8.37
N GLY A 48 11.44 26.48 -8.73
CA GLY A 48 12.20 25.59 -7.83
C GLY A 48 11.38 25.00 -6.68
N HIS A 49 10.08 25.28 -6.59
CA HIS A 49 9.26 24.88 -5.47
C HIS A 49 8.52 23.58 -5.78
N CYS A 50 8.85 22.52 -5.05
CA CYS A 50 8.10 21.27 -5.06
C CYS A 50 7.08 21.27 -3.91
N ILE A 51 5.89 21.84 -4.12
CA ILE A 51 4.73 21.57 -3.25
C ILE A 51 3.81 20.57 -3.96
N PRO A 52 3.81 19.29 -3.55
CA PRO A 52 2.80 18.36 -4.02
C PRO A 52 1.45 18.71 -3.39
N GLU A 53 0.46 19.05 -4.22
CA GLU A 53 -0.93 19.23 -3.78
C GLU A 53 -1.42 17.95 -3.08
N GLY A 54 -1.76 18.05 -1.79
CA GLY A 54 -2.34 16.94 -1.02
C GLY A 54 -1.52 16.41 0.16
N THR A 55 -0.35 16.98 0.50
CA THR A 55 0.40 16.62 1.74
C THR A 55 0.76 17.78 2.64
N SER A 56 0.31 19.00 2.33
CA SER A 56 0.47 20.14 3.24
C SER A 56 -0.59 20.06 4.35
N GLU A 57 -0.36 19.19 5.33
CA GLU A 57 -0.75 19.48 6.70
C GLU A 57 0.11 20.69 7.12
N GLU A 58 -0.32 21.90 6.76
CA GLU A 58 0.14 23.09 7.47
C GLU A 58 -0.37 22.93 8.90
N ALA A 59 0.48 22.35 9.74
CA ALA A 59 0.28 22.22 11.16
C ALA A 59 -0.08 23.59 11.73
N LYS A 60 -1.29 23.69 12.27
CA LYS A 60 -1.74 24.83 13.08
C LYS A 60 -2.12 24.34 14.47
#